data_AF-A0A6B2CYC8-F1
#
_entry.id   AF-A0A6B2CYC8-F1
#
_cell.length_a   1.000
_cell.length_b   1.000
_cell.length_c   1.000
_cell.angle_alpha   90.00
_cell.angle_beta   90.00
_cell.angle_gamma   90.00
#
_symmetry.space_group_name_H-M   'P 1'
#
loop_
_entity.id
_entity.type
_entity.pdbx_description
1 polymer ?
#
loop_
_entity_poly.entity_id
_entity_poly.type
_entity_poly.pdbx_seq_one_letter_code
_entity_poly.pdbx_strand_id
1 'polypeptide(L)'
;MQFVINGVKYWIMLGPSGLTLYKKEGSKTKYLGRRSIAEIKEMLAKADAEAVQRIKAELETVKQAVESQKPPQTAQTAQTPSLIWKKDGHTYWILQYGTSFYTYVKGPSTKHRPKLVEKTDVTGAIDRLVAAGALHVLEALRLLINGLHAAVSDLQRPPAEAREDSKKPQAESTSDGAQRAPQASRREAEAALRELKSALRRAVERWGEEWRMKTRGLEEPDAEWLKKKLMDFIGAYIHLLEKIQPYEDLLDKFADAVVEAAAGRLTRSNALEILK
;
A
#
# COMPACT_ATOMS: atom_id res chain seq x y z
N MET A 1 6.88 -11.07 -11.23
CA MET A 1 6.89 -9.59 -11.12
C MET A 1 8.03 -9.08 -10.23
N GLN A 2 9.21 -8.89 -10.82
CA GLN A 2 10.40 -8.35 -10.16
C GLN A 2 10.88 -7.11 -10.91
N PHE A 3 11.42 -6.13 -10.20
CA PHE A 3 12.02 -4.92 -10.76
C PHE A 3 13.18 -4.41 -9.90
N VAL A 4 13.93 -3.44 -10.40
CA VAL A 4 15.07 -2.83 -9.71
C VAL A 4 14.85 -1.32 -9.60
N ILE A 5 15.18 -0.74 -8.45
CA ILE A 5 15.29 0.71 -8.25
C ILE A 5 16.64 0.96 -7.60
N ASN A 6 17.47 1.81 -8.20
CA ASN A 6 18.79 2.19 -7.65
C ASN A 6 19.65 0.98 -7.24
N GLY A 7 19.69 -0.07 -8.07
CA GLY A 7 20.45 -1.30 -7.81
C GLY A 7 19.83 -2.26 -6.78
N VAL A 8 18.69 -1.90 -6.17
CA VAL A 8 17.97 -2.75 -5.22
C VAL A 8 16.87 -3.54 -5.93
N LYS A 9 16.85 -4.87 -5.73
CA LYS A 9 15.82 -5.76 -6.28
C LYS A 9 14.57 -5.75 -5.41
N TYR A 10 13.43 -5.53 -6.04
CA TYR A 10 12.09 -5.60 -5.44
C TYR A 10 11.26 -6.66 -6.17
N TRP A 11 10.33 -7.29 -5.45
CA TRP A 11 9.29 -8.08 -6.10
C TRP A 11 7.94 -7.93 -5.43
N ILE A 12 6.92 -8.04 -6.28
CA ILE A 12 5.51 -7.88 -5.92
C ILE A 12 4.88 -9.27 -5.96
N MET A 13 4.16 -9.61 -4.90
CA MET A 13 3.31 -10.80 -4.88
C MET A 13 1.88 -10.39 -4.55
N LEU A 14 0.93 -10.93 -5.29
CA LEU A 14 -0.48 -10.84 -4.92
C LEU A 14 -0.76 -11.93 -3.90
N GLY A 15 -1.38 -11.55 -2.79
CA GLY A 15 -1.70 -12.49 -1.73
C GLY A 15 -3.08 -12.27 -1.10
N PRO A 16 -3.43 -13.07 -0.09
CA PRO A 16 -4.74 -13.09 0.56
C PRO A 16 -5.22 -11.73 1.10
N SER A 17 -4.32 -10.77 1.23
CA SER A 17 -4.59 -9.45 1.79
C SER A 17 -4.12 -8.30 0.86
N GLY A 18 -3.99 -8.57 -0.44
CA GLY A 18 -3.58 -7.59 -1.45
C GLY A 18 -2.13 -7.74 -1.89
N LEU A 19 -1.57 -6.64 -2.42
CA LEU A 19 -0.20 -6.61 -2.95
C LEU A 19 0.81 -6.56 -1.81
N THR A 20 1.72 -7.50 -1.81
CA THR A 20 2.83 -7.60 -0.85
C THR A 20 4.14 -7.29 -1.55
N LEU A 21 4.98 -6.51 -0.88
CA LEU A 21 6.24 -6.07 -1.43
C LEU A 21 7.40 -6.65 -0.62
N TYR A 22 8.43 -7.08 -1.33
CA TYR A 22 9.67 -7.56 -0.75
C TYR A 22 10.85 -6.83 -1.38
N LYS A 23 11.90 -6.67 -0.60
CA LYS A 23 13.18 -6.10 -0.99
C LYS A 23 14.27 -7.13 -0.76
N LYS A 24 15.17 -7.29 -1.71
CA LYS A 24 16.38 -8.10 -1.54
C LYS A 24 17.54 -7.18 -1.14
N GLU A 25 18.11 -7.46 0.01
CA GLU A 25 19.30 -6.80 0.55
C GLU A 25 20.40 -7.86 0.69
N GLY A 26 21.31 -7.91 -0.28
CA GLY A 26 22.34 -8.96 -0.36
C GLY A 26 21.74 -10.37 -0.51
N SER A 27 22.04 -11.25 0.45
CA SER A 27 21.48 -12.61 0.51
C SER A 27 20.11 -12.69 1.18
N LYS A 28 19.66 -11.63 1.86
CA LYS A 28 18.41 -11.64 2.64
C LYS A 28 17.25 -11.03 1.86
N THR A 29 16.07 -11.58 2.11
CA THR A 29 14.79 -11.03 1.65
C THR A 29 14.10 -10.37 2.83
N LYS A 30 13.77 -9.09 2.70
CA LYS A 30 13.01 -8.33 3.70
C LYS A 30 11.59 -8.09 3.19
N TYR A 31 10.60 -8.45 4.01
CA TYR A 31 9.20 -8.10 3.75
C TYR A 31 8.98 -6.62 4.08
N LEU A 32 8.42 -5.87 3.12
CA LEU A 32 8.17 -4.42 3.24
C LEU A 32 6.70 -4.08 3.53
N GLY A 33 5.88 -5.08 3.82
CA GLY A 33 4.47 -4.89 4.10
C GLY A 33 3.57 -5.03 2.87
N ARG A 34 2.31 -4.64 3.08
CA ARG A 34 1.31 -4.52 2.03
C ARG A 34 1.42 -3.14 1.40
N ARG A 35 1.12 -3.04 0.12
CA ARG A 35 1.13 -1.80 -0.65
C ARG A 35 -0.15 -1.68 -1.45
N SER A 36 -0.62 -0.45 -1.61
CA SER A 36 -1.70 -0.11 -2.52
C SER A 36 -1.22 -0.21 -3.97
N ILE A 37 -2.17 -0.28 -4.91
CA ILE A 37 -1.87 -0.23 -6.35
C ILE A 37 -1.16 1.09 -6.70
N ALA A 38 -1.56 2.21 -6.06
CA ALA A 38 -0.93 3.51 -6.25
C ALA A 38 0.55 3.51 -5.83
N GLU A 39 0.88 3.01 -4.63
CA GLU A 39 2.27 2.90 -4.19
C GLU A 39 3.10 2.01 -5.12
N ILE A 40 2.53 0.87 -5.58
CA ILE A 40 3.21 0.00 -6.55
C ILE A 40 3.43 0.73 -7.88
N LYS A 41 2.46 1.53 -8.35
CA LYS A 41 2.60 2.36 -9.55
C LYS A 41 3.75 3.37 -9.41
N GLU A 42 3.82 4.08 -8.29
CA GLU A 42 4.88 5.05 -8.02
C GLU A 42 6.26 4.40 -7.95
N MET A 43 6.36 3.19 -7.40
CA MET A 43 7.60 2.43 -7.40
C MET A 43 8.00 1.99 -8.81
N LEU A 44 7.06 1.46 -9.58
CA LEU A 44 7.31 1.03 -10.96
C LEU A 44 7.66 2.21 -11.89
N ALA A 45 7.19 3.42 -11.60
CA ALA A 45 7.60 4.63 -12.31
C ALA A 45 9.11 4.94 -12.18
N LYS A 46 9.75 4.44 -11.11
CA LYS A 46 11.19 4.59 -10.84
C LYS A 46 12.01 3.39 -11.30
N ALA A 47 11.36 2.38 -11.88
CA ALA A 47 11.99 1.14 -12.30
C ALA A 47 12.41 1.20 -13.78
N ASP A 48 13.27 0.26 -14.19
CA ASP A 48 13.69 0.11 -15.57
C ASP A 48 12.50 -0.20 -16.49
N ALA A 49 12.44 0.46 -17.66
CA ALA A 49 11.33 0.33 -18.61
C ALA A 49 11.11 -1.12 -19.07
N GLU A 50 12.18 -1.90 -19.26
CA GLU A 50 12.10 -3.33 -19.60
C GLU A 50 11.39 -4.14 -18.51
N ALA A 51 11.65 -3.83 -17.23
CA ALA A 51 11.00 -4.51 -16.12
C ALA A 51 9.51 -4.18 -16.07
N VAL A 52 9.15 -2.91 -16.33
CA VAL A 52 7.75 -2.46 -16.42
C VAL A 52 7.02 -3.17 -17.57
N GLN A 53 7.65 -3.27 -18.76
CA GLN A 53 7.11 -4.00 -19.89
C GLN A 53 6.89 -5.50 -19.60
N ARG A 54 7.89 -6.16 -18.99
CA ARG A 54 7.75 -7.56 -18.59
C ARG A 54 6.60 -7.76 -17.60
N ILE A 55 6.49 -6.90 -16.59
CA ILE A 55 5.40 -6.95 -15.61
C ILE A 55 4.05 -6.77 -16.28
N LYS A 56 3.94 -5.81 -17.22
CA LYS A 56 2.70 -5.63 -18.01
C LYS A 56 2.32 -6.89 -18.78
N ALA A 57 3.28 -7.52 -19.46
CA ALA A 57 3.04 -8.75 -20.22
C ALA A 57 2.62 -9.93 -19.32
N GLU A 58 3.27 -10.09 -18.16
CA GLU A 58 2.87 -11.07 -17.13
C GLU A 58 1.43 -10.83 -16.68
N LEU A 59 1.04 -9.57 -16.43
CA LEU A 59 -0.31 -9.20 -15.99
C LEU A 59 -1.35 -9.37 -17.09
N GLU A 60 -1.05 -9.01 -18.33
CA GLU A 60 -1.97 -9.16 -19.46
C GLU A 60 -2.29 -10.63 -19.72
N THR A 61 -1.30 -11.52 -19.62
CA THR A 61 -1.51 -12.98 -19.72
C THR A 61 -2.50 -13.48 -18.67
N VAL A 62 -2.32 -13.04 -17.41
CA VAL A 62 -3.21 -13.44 -16.31
C VAL A 62 -4.60 -12.83 -16.47
N LYS A 63 -4.67 -11.56 -16.89
CA LYS A 63 -5.92 -10.83 -17.13
C LYS A 63 -6.78 -11.55 -18.16
N GLN A 64 -6.23 -11.87 -19.33
CA GLN A 64 -6.95 -12.56 -20.39
C GLN A 64 -7.53 -13.90 -19.92
N ALA A 65 -6.74 -14.67 -19.16
CA ALA A 65 -7.20 -15.94 -18.62
C ALA A 65 -8.34 -15.78 -17.61
N VAL A 66 -8.25 -14.82 -16.69
CA VAL A 66 -9.28 -14.58 -15.68
C VAL A 66 -10.55 -13.98 -16.29
N GLU A 67 -10.43 -13.09 -17.28
CA GLU A 67 -11.57 -12.48 -17.97
C GLU A 67 -12.29 -13.44 -18.93
N SER A 68 -11.62 -14.49 -19.40
CA SER A 68 -12.25 -15.54 -20.22
C SER A 68 -13.28 -16.38 -19.46
N GLN A 69 -13.27 -16.30 -18.13
CA GLN A 69 -14.25 -16.96 -17.27
C GLN A 69 -15.54 -16.14 -17.20
N LYS A 70 -16.69 -16.79 -17.41
CA LYS A 70 -18.00 -16.12 -17.32
C LYS A 70 -18.17 -15.53 -15.90
N PRO A 71 -18.55 -14.25 -15.77
CA PRO A 71 -18.83 -13.68 -14.47
C PRO A 71 -19.99 -14.44 -13.80
N PRO A 72 -19.92 -14.75 -12.50
CA PRO A 72 -21.06 -15.30 -11.79
C PRO A 72 -22.23 -14.31 -11.87
N GLN A 73 -23.36 -14.73 -12.46
CA GLN A 73 -24.59 -13.93 -12.55
C GLN A 73 -25.23 -13.64 -11.18
N THR A 74 -24.72 -14.24 -10.11
CA THR A 74 -25.20 -14.12 -8.74
C THR A 74 -24.03 -14.15 -7.76
N ALA A 75 -23.40 -13.01 -7.55
CA ALA A 75 -22.51 -12.79 -6.41
C ALA A 75 -22.62 -11.34 -5.91
N GLN A 76 -23.85 -10.91 -5.63
CA GLN A 76 -24.10 -9.83 -4.67
C GLN A 76 -23.88 -10.39 -3.27
N THR A 77 -22.62 -10.59 -2.90
CA THR A 77 -22.25 -10.79 -1.49
C THR A 77 -21.25 -9.71 -1.14
N ALA A 78 -21.61 -8.91 -0.14
CA ALA A 78 -20.87 -7.80 0.45
C ALA A 78 -19.56 -8.23 1.16
N GLN A 79 -18.85 -9.21 0.60
CA GLN A 79 -17.56 -9.65 1.08
C GLN A 79 -16.47 -8.86 0.35
N THR A 80 -15.56 -8.28 1.13
CA THR A 80 -14.34 -7.67 0.62
C THR A 80 -13.62 -8.69 -0.29
N PRO A 81 -13.23 -8.31 -1.52
CA PRO A 81 -12.52 -9.22 -2.41
C PRO A 81 -11.26 -9.76 -1.72
N SER A 82 -11.21 -11.09 -1.55
CA SER A 82 -10.13 -11.77 -0.83
C SER A 82 -9.66 -12.99 -1.60
N LEU A 83 -8.34 -13.22 -1.63
CA LEU A 83 -7.75 -14.42 -2.22
C LEU A 83 -7.77 -15.63 -1.28
N ILE A 84 -8.82 -15.73 -0.45
CA ILE A 84 -9.02 -16.76 0.57
C ILE A 84 -10.37 -17.44 0.34
N TRP A 85 -10.40 -18.76 0.48
CA TRP A 85 -11.65 -19.52 0.57
C TRP A 85 -11.57 -20.60 1.64
N LYS A 86 -12.72 -21.10 2.06
CA LYS A 86 -12.83 -22.19 3.01
C LYS A 86 -13.51 -23.39 2.34
N LYS A 87 -12.99 -24.59 2.60
CA LYS A 87 -13.57 -25.85 2.14
C LYS A 87 -13.20 -26.96 3.12
N ASP A 88 -14.16 -27.79 3.50
CA ASP A 88 -13.96 -28.96 4.37
C ASP A 88 -13.22 -28.67 5.69
N GLY A 89 -13.54 -27.55 6.36
CA GLY A 89 -12.86 -27.13 7.60
C GLY A 89 -11.43 -26.62 7.41
N HIS A 90 -10.98 -26.45 6.16
CA HIS A 90 -9.68 -25.90 5.81
C HIS A 90 -9.83 -24.49 5.24
N THR A 91 -8.83 -23.65 5.51
CA THR A 91 -8.66 -22.35 4.89
C THR A 91 -7.60 -22.47 3.80
N TYR A 92 -7.95 -22.06 2.59
CA TYR A 92 -7.08 -22.01 1.43
C TYR A 92 -6.81 -20.57 1.03
N TRP A 93 -5.64 -20.30 0.46
CA TRP A 93 -5.35 -19.02 -0.16
C TRP A 93 -4.38 -19.15 -1.31
N ILE A 94 -4.45 -18.18 -2.23
CA ILE A 94 -3.56 -18.08 -3.38
C ILE A 94 -2.50 -17.01 -3.12
N LEU A 95 -1.27 -17.33 -3.51
CA LEU A 95 -0.22 -16.36 -3.78
C LEU A 95 0.07 -16.38 -5.28
N GLN A 96 0.09 -15.21 -5.92
CA GLN A 96 0.48 -15.09 -7.32
C GLN A 96 1.77 -14.30 -7.44
N TYR A 97 2.69 -14.85 -8.23
CA TYR A 97 3.97 -14.24 -8.57
C TYR A 97 4.24 -14.41 -10.07
N GLY A 98 4.13 -13.31 -10.82
CA GLY A 98 4.17 -13.37 -12.29
C GLY A 98 3.06 -14.26 -12.83
N THR A 99 3.38 -15.23 -13.68
CA THR A 99 2.39 -16.16 -14.23
C THR A 99 2.17 -17.40 -13.35
N SER A 100 2.88 -17.52 -12.23
CA SER A 100 2.77 -18.67 -11.32
C SER A 100 1.82 -18.39 -10.16
N PHE A 101 1.00 -19.40 -9.85
CA PHE A 101 0.03 -19.41 -8.75
C PHE A 101 0.39 -20.51 -7.76
N TYR A 102 0.41 -20.15 -6.48
CA TYR A 102 0.73 -21.04 -5.38
C TYR A 102 -0.47 -21.13 -4.46
N THR A 103 -1.01 -22.33 -4.31
CA THR A 103 -2.14 -22.55 -3.41
C THR A 103 -1.67 -23.17 -2.11
N TYR A 104 -1.96 -22.47 -1.02
CA TYR A 104 -1.68 -22.94 0.32
C TYR A 104 -2.95 -23.36 1.03
N VAL A 105 -2.80 -24.25 2.00
CA VAL A 105 -3.88 -24.68 2.89
C VAL A 105 -3.44 -24.66 4.34
N LYS A 106 -4.37 -24.34 5.24
CA LYS A 106 -4.25 -24.48 6.69
C LYS A 106 -5.54 -25.09 7.22
N GLY A 107 -5.43 -26.17 7.99
CA GLY A 107 -6.58 -26.80 8.64
C GLY A 107 -6.22 -28.06 9.41
N PRO A 108 -7.20 -28.87 9.79
CA PRO A 108 -6.99 -30.09 10.56
C PRO A 108 -5.97 -31.05 9.92
N SER A 109 -6.05 -31.28 8.61
CA SER A 109 -5.10 -32.17 7.89
C SER A 109 -3.66 -31.67 7.89
N THR A 110 -3.45 -30.36 8.11
CA THR A 110 -2.12 -29.76 8.16
C THR A 110 -1.64 -29.49 9.57
N LYS A 111 -2.32 -30.03 10.60
CA LYS A 111 -2.07 -29.69 12.02
C LYS A 111 -2.09 -28.17 12.24
N HIS A 112 -2.98 -27.47 11.54
CA HIS A 112 -3.09 -26.01 11.51
C HIS A 112 -1.80 -25.27 11.11
N ARG A 113 -0.87 -25.92 10.40
CA ARG A 113 0.30 -25.27 9.80
C ARG A 113 0.04 -24.97 8.32
N PRO A 114 0.40 -23.79 7.82
CA PRO A 114 0.39 -23.51 6.38
C PRO A 114 1.21 -24.55 5.60
N LYS A 115 0.63 -25.13 4.55
CA LYS A 115 1.35 -26.00 3.61
C LYS A 115 1.05 -25.57 2.19
N LEU A 116 2.09 -25.51 1.35
CA LEU A 116 1.93 -25.41 -0.09
C LEU A 116 1.35 -26.73 -0.59
N VAL A 117 0.21 -26.67 -1.28
CA VAL A 117 -0.45 -27.85 -1.84
C VAL A 117 -0.14 -27.97 -3.33
N GLU A 118 0.00 -26.84 -4.01
CA GLU A 118 0.08 -26.80 -5.46
C GLU A 118 0.79 -25.54 -5.93
N LYS A 119 1.60 -25.70 -6.98
CA LYS A 119 2.10 -24.61 -7.82
C LYS A 119 1.62 -24.88 -9.24
N THR A 120 0.90 -23.94 -9.82
CA THR A 120 0.29 -24.06 -11.16
C THR A 120 0.39 -22.74 -11.93
N ASP A 121 0.02 -22.76 -13.21
CA ASP A 121 -0.27 -21.57 -14.00
C ASP A 121 -1.67 -21.01 -13.71
N VAL A 122 -2.05 -19.96 -14.44
CA VAL A 122 -3.35 -19.29 -14.27
C VAL A 122 -4.53 -20.20 -14.55
N THR A 123 -4.42 -21.10 -15.53
CA THR A 123 -5.51 -22.01 -15.93
C THR A 123 -5.79 -23.02 -14.83
N GLY A 124 -4.75 -23.70 -14.31
CA GLY A 124 -4.95 -24.66 -13.21
C GLY A 124 -5.42 -23.98 -11.91
N ALA A 125 -5.03 -22.72 -11.68
CA ALA A 125 -5.57 -21.95 -10.55
C ALA A 125 -7.07 -21.68 -10.71
N ILE A 126 -7.50 -21.32 -11.92
CA ILE A 126 -8.92 -21.11 -12.24
C ILE A 126 -9.71 -22.41 -12.07
N ASP A 127 -9.26 -23.51 -12.67
CA ASP A 127 -9.93 -24.81 -12.60
C ASP A 127 -10.14 -25.25 -11.14
N ARG A 128 -9.13 -25.04 -10.30
CA ARG A 128 -9.22 -25.32 -8.88
C ARG A 128 -10.25 -24.46 -8.16
N LEU A 129 -10.30 -23.16 -8.45
CA LEU A 129 -11.27 -22.26 -7.83
C LEU A 129 -12.70 -22.59 -8.26
N VAL A 130 -12.90 -22.93 -9.54
CA VAL A 130 -14.19 -23.41 -10.06
C VAL A 130 -14.60 -24.71 -9.37
N ALA A 131 -13.71 -25.70 -9.30
CA ALA A 131 -13.97 -26.98 -8.62
C ALA A 131 -14.18 -26.82 -7.09
N ALA A 132 -13.67 -25.75 -6.50
CA ALA A 132 -13.91 -25.42 -5.09
C ALA A 132 -15.17 -24.57 -4.86
N GLY A 133 -15.88 -24.15 -5.91
CA GLY A 133 -17.00 -23.21 -5.81
C GLY A 133 -16.59 -21.82 -5.31
N ALA A 134 -15.31 -21.46 -5.43
CA ALA A 134 -14.71 -20.26 -4.85
C ALA A 134 -14.71 -19.09 -5.85
N LEU A 135 -15.84 -18.81 -6.48
CA LEU A 135 -15.96 -17.78 -7.53
C LEU A 135 -15.67 -16.35 -7.01
N HIS A 136 -15.89 -16.10 -5.72
CA HIS A 136 -15.53 -14.83 -5.09
C HIS A 136 -14.01 -14.58 -5.09
N VAL A 137 -13.20 -15.64 -5.08
CA VAL A 137 -11.74 -15.54 -5.18
C VAL A 137 -11.32 -15.18 -6.60
N LEU A 138 -12.01 -15.71 -7.61
CA LEU A 138 -11.78 -15.35 -9.02
C LEU A 138 -12.10 -13.88 -9.25
N GLU A 139 -13.22 -13.38 -8.71
CA GLU A 139 -13.57 -11.97 -8.82
C GLU A 139 -12.55 -11.07 -8.10
N ALA A 140 -12.10 -11.47 -6.90
CA ALA A 140 -11.04 -10.75 -6.19
C ALA A 140 -9.72 -10.70 -6.99
N LEU A 141 -9.35 -11.81 -7.63
CA LEU A 141 -8.18 -11.87 -8.50
C LEU A 141 -8.35 -10.97 -9.73
N ARG A 142 -9.53 -10.98 -10.36
CA ARG A 142 -9.87 -10.13 -11.50
C ARG A 142 -9.69 -8.65 -11.14
N LEU A 143 -10.26 -8.19 -10.03
CA LEU A 143 -10.16 -6.80 -9.59
C LEU A 143 -8.71 -6.37 -9.34
N LEU A 144 -7.93 -7.21 -8.64
CA LEU A 144 -6.53 -6.91 -8.34
C LEU A 144 -5.66 -6.87 -9.60
N ILE A 145 -5.82 -7.85 -10.49
CA ILE A 145 -5.06 -7.93 -11.74
C ILE A 145 -5.43 -6.76 -12.67
N ASN A 146 -6.72 -6.45 -12.82
CA ASN A 146 -7.18 -5.35 -13.66
C ASN A 146 -6.70 -3.99 -13.13
N GLY A 147 -6.80 -3.77 -11.83
CA GLY A 147 -6.32 -2.54 -11.20
C GLY A 147 -4.80 -2.37 -11.37
N LEU A 148 -4.03 -3.44 -11.16
CA LEU A 148 -2.57 -3.40 -11.33
C LEU A 148 -2.18 -3.26 -12.80
N HIS A 149 -2.85 -3.96 -13.73
CA HIS A 149 -2.61 -3.85 -15.16
C HIS A 149 -2.88 -2.43 -15.68
N ALA A 150 -3.98 -1.81 -15.26
CA ALA A 150 -4.29 -0.42 -15.59
C ALA A 150 -3.18 0.53 -15.09
N ALA A 151 -2.80 0.40 -13.82
CA ALA A 151 -1.74 1.21 -13.22
C ALA A 151 -0.39 1.10 -13.95
N VAL A 152 0.00 -0.11 -14.38
CA VAL A 152 1.23 -0.34 -15.17
C VAL A 152 1.09 0.18 -16.60
N SER A 153 -0.10 0.04 -17.21
CA SER A 153 -0.36 0.54 -18.56
C SER A 153 -0.26 2.07 -18.62
N ASP A 154 -0.79 2.77 -17.61
CA ASP A 154 -0.69 4.22 -17.49
C ASP A 154 0.75 4.74 -17.50
N LEU A 155 1.70 3.98 -16.92
CA LEU A 155 3.11 4.36 -16.89
C LEU A 155 3.76 4.38 -18.27
N GLN A 156 3.18 3.66 -19.24
CA GLN A 156 3.69 3.56 -20.59
C GLN A 156 2.99 4.53 -21.56
N ARG A 157 1.98 5.27 -21.09
CA ARG A 157 1.23 6.19 -21.93
C ARG A 157 2.05 7.48 -22.13
N PRO A 158 2.22 7.96 -23.37
CA PRO A 158 2.91 9.23 -23.62
C PRO A 158 2.16 10.39 -22.92
N PRO A 159 2.86 11.42 -22.41
CA PRO A 159 2.23 12.57 -21.76
C PRO A 159 1.20 13.32 -22.65
N ALA A 160 1.29 13.17 -23.97
CA ALA A 160 0.41 13.81 -24.93
C ALA A 160 -1.02 13.21 -24.96
N GLU A 161 -1.18 11.91 -24.71
CA GLU A 161 -2.48 11.24 -24.81
C GLU A 161 -3.35 11.41 -23.55
N ALA A 162 -2.76 11.74 -22.40
CA ALA A 162 -3.50 12.03 -21.17
C ALA A 162 -4.38 13.30 -21.28
N ARG A 163 -4.12 14.16 -22.28
CA ARG A 163 -4.88 15.39 -22.52
C ARG A 163 -6.04 15.22 -23.52
N GLU A 164 -6.05 14.16 -24.32
CA GLU A 164 -7.08 13.98 -25.36
C GLU A 164 -8.31 13.19 -24.88
N ASP A 165 -8.16 12.27 -23.92
CA ASP A 165 -9.29 11.53 -23.36
C ASP A 165 -10.19 12.37 -22.42
N SER A 166 -9.80 13.60 -22.11
CA SER A 166 -10.60 14.54 -21.29
C SER A 166 -11.47 15.51 -22.12
N LYS A 167 -11.56 15.33 -23.44
CA LYS A 167 -12.37 16.20 -24.31
C LYS A 167 -13.24 15.41 -25.29
N LYS A 168 -14.46 15.09 -24.86
CA LYS A 168 -15.67 15.19 -25.70
C LYS A 168 -16.90 15.50 -24.82
N PRO A 169 -17.89 16.25 -25.35
CA PRO A 169 -18.57 17.30 -24.59
C PRO A 169 -20.03 16.96 -24.29
N GLN A 170 -20.47 17.26 -23.07
CA GLN A 170 -21.88 17.58 -22.82
C GLN A 170 -21.99 19.08 -22.55
N ALA A 171 -22.71 19.72 -23.45
CA ALA A 171 -23.01 21.13 -23.42
C ALA A 171 -24.08 21.44 -22.37
N GLU A 172 -23.90 22.63 -21.78
CA GLU A 172 -24.93 23.50 -21.20
C GLU A 172 -25.69 23.00 -19.96
N SER A 173 -25.25 23.45 -18.78
CA SER A 173 -25.90 24.62 -18.15
C SER A 173 -25.16 25.12 -16.89
N THR A 174 -25.08 26.45 -16.82
CA THR A 174 -24.98 27.32 -15.63
C THR A 174 -23.71 27.32 -14.76
N SER A 175 -22.96 28.41 -15.00
CA SER A 175 -22.15 29.23 -14.08
C SER A 175 -22.19 28.92 -12.59
N ASP A 176 -20.99 28.68 -12.07
CA ASP A 176 -20.39 29.12 -10.79
C ASP A 176 -19.67 27.95 -10.10
N GLY A 177 -18.32 27.97 -10.12
CA GLY A 177 -17.54 26.98 -9.37
C GLY A 177 -16.19 26.59 -9.94
N ALA A 178 -15.63 27.32 -10.90
CA ALA A 178 -14.30 27.00 -11.43
C ALA A 178 -13.21 27.75 -10.65
N GLN A 179 -12.95 27.35 -9.39
CA GLN A 179 -11.69 27.54 -8.63
C GLN A 179 -11.85 27.08 -7.16
N ARG A 180 -12.04 25.79 -6.87
CA ARG A 180 -11.99 25.31 -5.46
C ARG A 180 -11.30 23.97 -5.20
N ALA A 181 -11.00 23.14 -6.21
CA ALA A 181 -10.46 21.80 -5.98
C ALA A 181 -9.01 21.75 -5.44
N PRO A 182 -8.02 22.56 -5.90
CA PRO A 182 -6.65 22.48 -5.37
C PRO A 182 -6.45 23.25 -4.04
N GLN A 183 -7.32 24.22 -3.75
CA GLN A 183 -7.25 25.00 -2.50
C GLN A 183 -7.94 24.28 -1.34
N ALA A 184 -8.97 23.47 -1.59
CA ALA A 184 -9.62 22.67 -0.56
C ALA A 184 -8.67 21.61 0.00
N SER A 185 -7.95 20.87 -0.86
CA SER A 185 -6.98 19.85 -0.43
C SER A 185 -5.80 20.46 0.34
N ARG A 186 -5.32 21.65 -0.06
CA ARG A 186 -4.25 22.34 0.66
C ARG A 186 -4.71 22.86 2.02
N ARG A 187 -5.92 23.41 2.11
CA ARG A 187 -6.51 23.83 3.40
C ARG A 187 -6.71 22.65 4.35
N GLU A 188 -7.09 21.50 3.83
CA GLU A 188 -7.21 20.26 4.62
C GLU A 188 -5.85 19.76 5.12
N ALA A 189 -4.81 19.83 4.28
CA ALA A 189 -3.44 19.52 4.69
C ALA A 189 -2.93 20.50 5.76
N GLU A 190 -3.19 21.81 5.61
CA GLU A 190 -2.83 22.80 6.63
C GLU A 190 -3.59 22.58 7.94
N ALA A 191 -4.86 22.17 7.88
CA ALA A 191 -5.63 21.79 9.06
C ALA A 191 -5.05 20.54 9.74
N ALA A 192 -4.70 19.52 8.95
CA ALA A 192 -4.04 18.31 9.44
C ALA A 192 -2.68 18.60 10.09
N LEU A 193 -1.90 19.54 9.54
CA LEU A 193 -0.65 20.00 10.15
C LEU A 193 -0.90 20.69 11.50
N ARG A 194 -1.91 21.57 11.60
CA ARG A 194 -2.24 22.23 12.89
C ARG A 194 -2.65 21.22 13.95
N GLU A 195 -3.45 20.24 13.57
CA GLU A 195 -3.88 19.16 14.45
C GLU A 195 -2.69 18.29 14.88
N LEU A 196 -1.81 17.91 13.95
CA LEU A 196 -0.56 17.20 14.25
C LEU A 196 0.32 17.97 15.23
N LYS A 197 0.51 19.28 15.03
CA LYS A 197 1.29 20.12 15.96
C LYS A 197 0.66 20.17 17.35
N SER A 198 -0.66 20.30 17.44
CA SER A 198 -1.37 20.30 18.72
C SER A 198 -1.28 18.95 19.45
N ALA A 199 -1.50 17.85 18.71
CA ALA A 199 -1.39 16.50 19.23
C ALA A 199 0.05 16.17 19.66
N LEU A 200 1.05 16.61 18.89
CA LEU A 200 2.46 16.42 19.20
C LEU A 200 2.83 17.12 20.49
N ARG A 201 2.39 18.38 20.68
CA ARG A 201 2.63 19.12 21.93
C ARG A 201 2.07 18.36 23.14
N ARG A 202 0.82 17.89 23.06
CA ARG A 202 0.19 17.09 24.13
C ARG A 202 0.89 15.75 24.35
N ALA A 203 1.40 15.12 23.29
CA ALA A 203 2.14 13.87 23.38
C ALA A 203 3.48 14.07 24.09
N VAL A 204 4.23 15.11 23.72
CA VAL A 204 5.50 15.46 24.36
C VAL A 204 5.33 15.81 25.83
N GLU A 205 4.29 16.56 26.20
CA GLU A 205 3.97 16.83 27.61
C GLU A 205 3.72 15.53 28.39
N ARG A 206 2.96 14.58 27.81
CA ARG A 206 2.74 13.26 28.41
C ARG A 206 4.01 12.42 28.50
N TRP A 207 4.89 12.50 27.50
CA TRP A 207 6.18 11.80 27.53
C TRP A 207 7.10 12.35 28.60
N GLY A 208 7.14 13.68 28.76
CA GLY A 208 7.90 14.31 29.83
C GLY A 208 7.46 13.82 31.22
N GLU A 209 6.15 13.69 31.44
CA GLU A 209 5.61 13.17 32.70
C GLU A 209 5.88 11.66 32.86
N GLU A 210 5.70 10.86 31.80
CA GLU A 210 6.01 9.42 31.80
C GLU A 210 7.48 9.16 32.13
N TRP A 211 8.37 9.96 31.55
CA TRP A 211 9.80 9.87 31.81
C TRP A 211 10.15 10.29 33.24
N ARG A 212 9.60 11.41 33.71
CA ARG A 212 9.78 11.89 35.09
C ARG A 212 9.35 10.84 36.11
N MET A 213 8.23 10.15 35.87
CA MET A 213 7.78 9.04 36.72
C MET A 213 8.73 7.85 36.68
N LYS A 214 9.26 7.52 35.49
CA LYS A 214 10.17 6.38 35.28
C LYS A 214 11.54 6.59 35.92
N THR A 215 12.08 7.80 35.87
CA THR A 215 13.43 8.14 36.39
C THR A 215 13.38 8.87 37.73
N ARG A 216 12.18 9.03 38.32
CA ARG A 216 11.92 9.89 39.49
C ARG A 216 12.45 11.33 39.32
N GLY A 217 12.51 11.81 38.07
CA GLY A 217 12.99 13.14 37.72
C GLY A 217 14.50 13.33 37.80
N LEU A 218 15.29 12.26 37.93
CA LEU A 218 16.75 12.33 38.07
C LEU A 218 17.49 12.37 36.74
N GLU A 219 16.82 11.97 35.65
CA GLU A 219 17.43 11.88 34.32
C GLU A 219 16.51 12.52 33.28
N GLU A 220 17.12 13.19 32.31
CA GLU A 220 16.42 13.73 31.15
C GLU A 220 16.18 12.64 30.09
N PRO A 221 15.15 12.77 29.23
CA PRO A 221 14.86 11.79 28.21
C PRO A 221 16.00 11.65 27.20
N ASP A 222 16.46 10.42 26.98
CA ASP A 222 17.44 10.11 25.96
C ASP A 222 16.83 10.19 24.54
N ALA A 223 17.69 10.43 23.54
CA ALA A 223 17.26 10.65 22.16
C ALA A 223 16.66 9.40 21.51
N GLU A 224 17.08 8.19 21.90
CA GLU A 224 16.55 6.94 21.34
C GLU A 224 15.13 6.67 21.85
N TRP A 225 14.88 6.96 23.12
CA TRP A 225 13.57 6.86 23.73
C TRP A 225 12.60 7.86 23.11
N LEU A 226 13.03 9.11 22.93
CA LEU A 226 12.23 10.12 22.21
C LEU A 226 11.99 9.72 20.75
N LYS A 227 12.97 9.11 20.07
CA LYS A 227 12.82 8.58 18.71
C LYS A 227 11.72 7.51 18.66
N LYS A 228 11.72 6.57 19.61
CA LYS A 228 10.69 5.53 19.73
C LYS A 228 9.31 6.11 20.00
N LYS A 229 9.20 7.07 20.92
CA LYS A 229 7.92 7.73 21.23
C LYS A 229 7.38 8.52 20.05
N LEU A 230 8.25 9.18 19.29
CA LEU A 230 7.89 9.85 18.07
C LEU A 230 7.40 8.87 16.99
N MET A 231 8.01 7.69 16.86
CA MET A 231 7.50 6.63 15.98
C MET A 231 6.09 6.17 16.37
N ASP A 232 5.84 5.96 17.67
CA ASP A 232 4.53 5.58 18.17
C ASP A 232 3.47 6.68 17.89
N PHE A 233 3.86 7.94 18.07
CA PHE A 233 3.02 9.09 17.74
C PHE A 233 2.68 9.16 16.25
N ILE A 234 3.69 9.05 15.39
CA ILE A 234 3.53 9.07 13.95
C ILE A 234 2.62 7.92 13.49
N GLY A 235 2.77 6.73 14.08
CA GLY A 235 1.88 5.59 13.82
C GLY A 235 0.42 5.88 14.21
N ALA A 236 0.18 6.52 15.35
CA ALA A 236 -1.17 6.86 15.81
C ALA A 236 -1.84 7.95 14.96
N TYR A 237 -1.06 8.89 14.41
CA TYR A 237 -1.53 10.03 13.62
C TYR A 237 -1.20 9.92 12.13
N ILE A 238 -0.96 8.70 11.64
CA ILE A 238 -0.57 8.45 10.24
C ILE A 238 -1.58 9.01 9.24
N HIS A 239 -2.87 8.93 9.57
CA HIS A 239 -3.98 9.48 8.77
C HIS A 239 -3.95 11.01 8.61
N LEU A 240 -3.31 11.77 9.53
CA LEU A 240 -3.07 13.21 9.36
C LEU A 240 -1.77 13.46 8.58
N LEU A 241 -0.77 12.60 8.78
CA LEU A 241 0.49 12.67 8.04
C LEU A 241 0.28 12.41 6.55
N GLU A 242 -0.56 11.43 6.19
CA GLU A 242 -0.97 11.14 4.81
C GLU A 242 -1.58 12.37 4.11
N LYS A 243 -2.24 13.27 4.85
CA LYS A 243 -2.82 14.50 4.30
C LYS A 243 -1.78 15.58 4.02
N ILE A 244 -0.70 15.64 4.79
CA ILE A 244 0.38 16.63 4.61
C ILE A 244 1.52 16.11 3.74
N GLN A 245 1.63 14.78 3.59
CA GLN A 245 2.67 14.10 2.82
C GLN A 245 2.84 14.62 1.37
N PRO A 246 1.78 15.00 0.64
CA PRO A 246 1.91 15.58 -0.70
C PRO A 246 2.59 16.96 -0.74
N TYR A 247 2.76 17.61 0.42
CA TYR A 247 3.27 18.98 0.55
C TYR A 247 4.58 18.98 1.34
N GLU A 248 5.70 18.99 0.63
CA GLU A 248 7.05 18.97 1.23
C GLU A 248 7.27 20.13 2.23
N ASP A 249 6.70 21.31 1.94
CA ASP A 249 6.77 22.46 2.87
C ASP A 249 6.00 22.23 4.18
N LEU A 250 4.95 21.41 4.19
CA LEU A 250 4.20 21.07 5.40
C LEU A 250 4.88 19.96 6.20
N LEU A 251 5.52 19.00 5.52
CA LEU A 251 6.39 18.00 6.16
C LEU A 251 7.58 18.67 6.86
N ASP A 252 8.19 19.66 6.21
CA ASP A 252 9.27 20.46 6.78
C ASP A 252 8.80 21.23 8.03
N LYS A 253 7.65 21.91 7.95
CA LYS A 253 7.04 22.59 9.10
C LYS A 253 6.65 21.65 10.24
N PHE A 254 6.36 20.38 9.96
CA PHE A 254 6.12 19.37 10.98
C PHE A 254 7.43 18.90 11.61
N ALA A 255 8.47 18.65 10.80
CA ALA A 255 9.80 18.31 11.28
C ALA A 255 10.37 19.41 12.19
N ASP A 256 10.21 20.68 11.82
CA ASP A 256 10.61 21.82 12.67
C ASP A 256 9.84 21.83 14.00
N ALA A 257 8.53 21.56 13.97
CA ALA A 257 7.72 21.47 15.19
C ALA A 257 8.13 20.29 16.09
N VAL A 258 8.65 19.19 15.51
CA VAL A 258 9.24 18.08 16.27
C VAL A 258 10.53 18.49 16.95
N VAL A 259 11.40 19.23 16.26
CA VAL A 259 12.65 19.75 16.84
C VAL A 259 12.33 20.70 18.00
N GLU A 260 11.39 21.64 17.80
CA GLU A 260 10.95 22.59 18.82
C GLU A 260 10.33 21.87 20.02
N ALA A 261 9.38 20.96 19.78
CA ALA A 261 8.70 20.25 20.85
C ALA A 261 9.65 19.35 21.64
N ALA A 262 10.63 18.72 20.99
CA ALA A 262 11.65 17.90 21.65
C ALA A 262 12.77 18.73 22.30
N ALA A 263 12.64 20.06 22.39
CA ALA A 263 13.65 20.98 22.92
C ALA A 263 15.04 20.78 22.28
N GLY A 264 15.09 20.51 20.98
CA GLY A 264 16.33 20.29 20.22
C GLY A 264 16.98 18.91 20.38
N ARG A 265 16.40 18.00 21.19
CA ARG A 265 16.95 16.64 21.39
C ARG A 265 16.71 15.71 20.19
N LEU A 266 15.69 16.01 19.40
CA LEU A 266 15.49 15.40 18.10
C LEU A 266 15.93 16.39 17.03
N THR A 267 16.74 15.91 16.10
CA THR A 267 17.16 16.70 14.94
C THR A 267 16.10 16.67 13.85
N ARG A 268 16.13 17.66 12.95
CA ARG A 268 15.29 17.67 11.75
C ARG A 268 15.49 16.41 10.91
N SER A 269 16.72 15.89 10.84
CA SER A 269 17.04 14.61 10.18
C SER A 269 16.32 13.44 10.87
N ASN A 270 16.32 13.37 12.20
CA ASN A 270 15.60 12.32 12.93
C ASN A 270 14.11 12.37 12.66
N ALA A 271 13.50 13.57 12.61
CA ALA A 271 12.08 13.72 12.30
C ALA A 271 11.76 13.30 10.87
N LEU A 272 12.54 13.76 9.89
CA LEU A 272 12.35 13.42 8.48
C LEU A 272 12.68 11.95 8.16
N GLU A 273 13.60 11.33 8.88
CA GLU A 273 13.89 9.89 8.77
C GLU A 273 12.71 9.03 9.20
N ILE A 274 11.97 9.44 10.23
CA ILE A 274 10.83 8.67 10.73
C ILE A 274 9.59 8.90 9.85
N LEU A 275 9.55 10.01 9.12
CA LEU A 275 8.48 10.37 8.17
C LEU A 275 8.66 9.73 6.78
N LYS A 276 9.83 9.14 6.49
CA LYS A 276 10.17 8.46 5.22
C LYS A 276 10.01 6.95 5.33
#